data_AF-A0A0C3Q6L0-F1
#
_entry.id   AF-A0A0C3Q6L0-F1
#
_cell.length_a   1.000
_cell.length_b   1.000
_cell.length_c   1.000
_cell.angle_alpha   90.00
_cell.angle_beta   90.00
_cell.angle_gamma   90.00
#
_symmetry.space_group_name_H-M   'P 1'
#
loop_
_entity.id
_entity.type
_entity.pdbx_description
1 polymer ?
#
loop_
_entity_poly.entity_id
_entity_poly.type
_entity_poly.pdbx_seq_one_letter_code
_entity_poly.pdbx_strand_id
1 'polypeptide(L)' 'TGDALRHLFATILHHCSPSCPEELWNRFKSSICDDLERKLERLNVPNRSEERIYNYGL' A
#
# COMPACT_ATOMS: atom_id res chain seq x y z
N THR A 1 -5.14 0.22 -10.67
CA THR A 1 -4.47 1.34 -9.97
C THR A 1 -4.33 0.97 -8.52
N GLY A 2 -3.16 1.17 -7.90
CA GLY A 2 -2.95 0.78 -6.48
C GLY A 2 -3.88 1.47 -5.49
N ASP A 3 -4.45 2.64 -5.85
CA ASP A 3 -5.50 3.34 -5.10
C ASP A 3 -6.75 2.48 -4.80
N ALA A 4 -7.27 1.78 -5.82
CA ALA A 4 -8.44 0.90 -5.66
C ALA A 4 -8.11 -0.34 -4.82
N LEU A 5 -6.88 -0.85 -4.95
CA LEU A 5 -6.40 -1.97 -4.14
C LEU A 5 -6.19 -1.56 -2.67
N ARG A 6 -5.73 -0.33 -2.40
CA ARG A 6 -5.67 0.22 -1.03
C ARG A 6 -7.04 0.33 -0.40
N HIS A 7 -8.02 0.87 -1.12
CA HIS A 7 -9.39 0.94 -0.63
C HIS A 7 -9.96 -0.44 -0.33
N LEU A 8 -9.75 -1.42 -1.22
CA LEU A 8 -10.18 -2.80 -0.99
C LEU A 8 -9.46 -3.40 0.22
N PHE A 9 -8.15 -3.21 0.35
CA PHE A 9 -7.37 -3.72 1.46
C PHE A 9 -7.84 -3.13 2.80
N ALA A 10 -8.06 -1.81 2.87
CA ALA A 10 -8.63 -1.14 4.04
C ALA A 10 -10.04 -1.67 4.39
N THR A 11 -10.87 -1.91 3.36
CA THR A 11 -12.20 -2.51 3.53
C THR A 11 -12.10 -3.91 4.13
N ILE A 12 -11.20 -4.76 3.64
CA ILE A 12 -10.97 -6.11 4.16
C ILE A 12 -10.49 -6.05 5.61
N LEU A 13 -9.52 -5.19 5.92
CA LEU A 13 -9.04 -5.01 7.29
C LEU A 13 -10.15 -4.59 8.25
N HIS A 14 -11.01 -3.66 7.83
CA HIS A 14 -12.05 -3.09 8.68
C HIS A 14 -13.28 -4.00 8.82
N HIS A 15 -13.73 -4.62 7.73
CA HIS A 15 -15.00 -5.36 7.69
C HIS A 15 -14.84 -6.88 7.79
N CYS A 16 -13.70 -7.42 7.34
CA CYS A 16 -13.52 -8.87 7.25
C CYS A 16 -12.64 -9.44 8.36
N SER A 17 -11.96 -8.58 9.16
CA SER A 17 -11.06 -8.99 10.25
C SER A 17 -10.22 -10.22 9.87
N PRO A 18 -9.40 -10.13 8.81
CA PRO A 18 -8.67 -11.28 8.30
C PRO A 18 -7.78 -11.87 9.40
N SER A 19 -7.70 -13.20 9.45
CA SER A 19 -6.90 -13.90 10.46
C SER A 19 -5.42 -13.55 10.41
N CYS A 20 -4.91 -13.22 9.21
CA CYS A 20 -3.51 -12.86 8.95
C CYS A 20 -3.43 -11.63 8.02
N PRO A 21 -3.64 -10.40 8.53
CA PRO A 21 -3.56 -9.18 7.73
C PRO A 21 -2.16 -8.92 7.19
N GLU A 22 -1.13 -9.37 7.92
CA GLU A 22 0.29 -9.16 7.61
C GLU A 22 0.74 -10.00 6.42
N GLU A 23 0.25 -11.25 6.29
CA GLU A 23 0.48 -12.09 5.13
C GLU A 23 -0.19 -11.50 3.87
N LEU A 24 -1.43 -11.02 4.03
CA LEU A 24 -2.16 -10.35 2.95
C LEU A 24 -1.44 -9.08 2.50
N TRP A 25 -0.96 -8.26 3.44
CA TRP A 25 -0.14 -7.08 3.15
C TRP A 25 1.14 -7.47 2.41
N ASN A 26 1.92 -8.42 2.94
CA ASN A 26 3.20 -8.82 2.35
C ASN A 26 3.04 -9.34 0.91
N ARG A 27 1.93 -10.01 0.62
CA ARG A 27 1.62 -10.53 -0.72
C ARG A 27 1.21 -9.45 -1.73
N PHE A 28 0.48 -8.43 -1.28
CA PHE A 28 -0.15 -7.43 -2.18
C PHE A 28 0.44 -6.02 -2.08
N LYS A 29 1.34 -5.73 -1.13
CA LYS A 29 1.92 -4.40 -0.88
C LYS A 29 2.50 -3.73 -2.11
N SER A 30 3.18 -4.50 -2.98
CA SER A 30 3.73 -3.99 -4.24
C SER A 30 2.64 -3.46 -5.17
N SER A 31 1.55 -4.22 -5.37
CA SER A 31 0.42 -3.79 -6.19
C SER A 31 -0.42 -2.67 -5.55
N ILE A 32 -0.53 -2.68 -4.22
CA ILE A 32 -1.18 -1.64 -3.39
C ILE A 32 -0.44 -0.30 -3.51
N CYS A 33 0.90 -0.34 -3.65
CA CYS A 33 1.77 0.83 -3.71
C CYS A 33 2.27 1.20 -5.12
N ASP A 34 1.82 0.50 -6.17
CA ASP A 34 2.25 0.70 -7.57
C ASP A 34 2.02 2.14 -8.12
N ASP A 35 1.04 2.85 -7.57
CA ASP A 35 0.79 4.26 -7.89
C ASP A 35 1.38 5.23 -6.86
N LEU A 36 1.88 4.72 -5.73
CA LEU A 36 2.37 5.52 -4.63
C LEU A 36 3.74 6.14 -4.93
N GLU A 37 4.62 5.39 -5.60
CA GLU A 37 5.92 5.89 -6.05
C GLU A 37 5.76 7.13 -6.94
N ARG A 38 4.92 7.03 -7.98
CA ARG A 38 4.59 8.15 -8.87
C ARG A 38 3.92 9.31 -8.15
N LYS A 39 3.14 9.06 -7.09
CA LYS A 39 2.54 10.12 -6.26
C LYS A 39 3.60 10.82 -5.40
N LEU A 40 4.56 10.08 -4.82
CA LEU A 40 5.63 10.63 -3.99
C LEU A 40 6.63 11.47 -4.80
N GLU A 41 6.95 11.04 -6.02
CA GLU A 41 7.76 11.84 -6.96
C GLU A 41 7.10 13.19 -7.28
N ARG A 42 5.78 13.18 -7.54
CA ARG A 42 5.03 14.42 -7.79
C ARG A 42 4.97 15.34 -6.57
N LEU A 43 5.10 14.80 -5.38
CA LEU A 43 5.13 15.55 -4.11
C LEU A 43 6.54 16.00 -3.72
N ASN A 44 7.55 15.78 -4.58
CA ASN A 44 8.96 16.11 -4.31
C ASN A 44 9.51 15.42 -3.04
N VAL A 45 8.92 14.29 -2.63
CA VAL A 45 9.43 13.50 -1.51
C VAL A 45 10.57 12.63 -2.05
N PRO A 46 11.82 12.81 -1.58
CA PRO A 46 12.94 12.03 -2.07
C PRO A 46 12.74 10.56 -1.71
N ASN A 47 12.47 9.75 -2.75
CA ASN A 47 12.28 8.32 -2.66
C ASN A 47 13.65 7.65 -2.46
N ARG A 48 13.90 7.06 -1.29
CA ARG A 48 15.21 6.46 -0.97
C ARG A 48 15.21 4.94 -0.81
N SER A 49 14.06 4.27 -0.72
CA SER A 49 13.96 2.80 -0.67
C SER A 49 12.50 2.36 -0.79
N GLU A 50 12.21 1.28 -1.51
CA GLU A 50 10.88 0.65 -1.64
C GLU A 50 10.22 0.37 -0.27
N GLU A 51 11.04 0.06 0.75
CA GLU A 51 10.58 -0.15 2.13
C GLU A 51 9.90 1.09 2.75
N ARG A 52 10.35 2.31 2.39
CA ARG A 52 9.69 3.54 2.84
C ARG A 52 8.39 3.79 2.10
N ILE A 53 8.25 3.33 0.85
CA ILE A 53 7.01 3.46 0.08
C ILE A 53 5.90 2.66 0.77
N TYR A 54 6.19 1.43 1.22
CA TYR A 54 5.22 0.62 1.96
C TYR A 54 4.77 1.27 3.27
N ASN A 55 5.61 2.08 3.93
CA ASN A 55 5.22 2.85 5.11
C ASN A 55 4.20 3.97 4.83
N TYR A 56 4.03 4.41 3.58
CA TYR A 56 3.00 5.40 3.20
C TYR A 56 1.73 4.74 2.62
N GLY A 57 1.74 3.41 2.46
CA GLY A 57 0.66 2.66 1.84
C GLY A 57 -0.51 2.34 2.78
N LEU A 58 -0.34 2.56 4.10
CA LEU A 58 -1.35 2.40 5.13
C LEU A 58 -1.24 3.48 6.21
#